data_AF-A0A7H8L2K3-F1
#
_entry.id   AF-A0A7H8L2K3-F1
#
_cell.length_a   1.000
_cell.length_b   1.000
_cell.length_c   1.000
_cell.angle_alpha   90.00
_cell.angle_beta   90.00
_cell.angle_gamma   90.00
#
_symmetry.space_group_name_H-M   'P 1'
#
loop_
_entity.id
_entity.type
_entity.pdbx_description
1 polymer ?
#
loop_
_entity_poly.entity_id
_entity_poly.type
_entity_poly.pdbx_seq_one_letter_code
_entity_poly.pdbx_strand_id
1 'polypeptide(L)'
;MDETGRGAVVLATALRDAHFRIKRLARGWEEHAPVAARRGRDSLGPCWQYSDSPDQAVYLDGQAIGLAGGRTVVLSLSVDFRSEGTDLVVGVAVEDEDGNVEELLGTGPEDFVRSADGLAAELARCLDRMEGLDLPDVLR
;
A
#
# COMPACT_ATOMS: atom_id res chain seq x y z
N MET A 1 -0.93 21.74 -13.34
CA MET A 1 -0.44 21.93 -11.96
C MET A 1 -0.86 23.34 -11.54
N ASP A 2 -1.51 23.52 -10.39
CA ASP A 2 -1.88 24.87 -9.97
C ASP A 2 -0.62 25.64 -9.53
N GLU A 3 -0.48 26.90 -9.96
CA GLU A 3 0.69 27.73 -9.67
C GLU A 3 0.89 28.01 -8.16
N THR A 4 -0.10 27.62 -7.36
CA THR A 4 -0.12 27.76 -5.90
C THR A 4 0.61 26.62 -5.17
N GLY A 5 0.93 25.51 -5.86
CA GLY A 5 1.57 24.34 -5.27
C GLY A 5 0.67 23.55 -4.31
N ARG A 6 -0.61 23.91 -4.19
CA ARG A 6 -1.56 23.26 -3.28
C ARG A 6 -1.71 21.77 -3.60
N GLY A 7 -1.78 21.41 -4.89
CA GLY A 7 -1.89 20.01 -5.29
C GLY A 7 -0.72 19.15 -4.79
N ALA A 8 0.50 19.69 -4.81
CA ALA A 8 1.69 18.99 -4.31
C ALA A 8 1.62 18.76 -2.80
N VAL A 9 1.16 19.74 -2.03
CA VAL A 9 1.01 19.62 -0.57
C VAL A 9 -0.08 18.59 -0.20
N VAL A 10 -1.21 18.61 -0.92
CA VAL A 10 -2.29 17.62 -0.72
C VAL A 10 -1.76 16.22 -0.96
N LEU A 11 -1.07 15.99 -2.09
CA LEU A 11 -0.49 14.70 -2.41
C LEU A 11 0.54 14.25 -1.37
N ALA A 12 1.50 15.12 -1.02
CA ALA A 12 2.53 14.79 -0.03
C ALA A 12 1.94 14.42 1.33
N THR A 13 0.88 15.11 1.75
CA THR A 13 0.17 14.81 3.00
C THR A 13 -0.54 13.47 2.90
N ALA A 14 -1.24 13.21 1.80
CA ALA A 14 -1.96 11.96 1.57
C ALA A 14 -1.02 10.74 1.57
N LEU A 15 0.13 10.82 0.86
CA LEU A 15 1.13 9.75 0.83
C LEU A 15 1.76 9.52 2.20
N ARG A 16 2.07 10.59 2.95
CA ARG A 16 2.58 10.48 4.32
C ARG A 16 1.56 9.80 5.24
N ASP A 17 0.30 10.20 5.15
CA ASP A 17 -0.75 9.65 6.01
C ASP A 17 -1.01 8.17 5.65
N ALA A 18 -0.96 7.81 4.35
CA ALA A 18 -1.00 6.43 3.89
C ALA A 18 0.13 5.59 4.48
N HIS A 19 1.38 6.08 4.42
CA HIS A 19 2.53 5.40 5.02
C HIS A 19 2.30 5.03 6.49
N PHE A 20 1.84 6.00 7.28
CA PHE A 20 1.61 5.76 8.71
C PHE A 20 0.41 4.85 8.96
N ARG A 21 -0.64 4.91 8.12
CA ARG A 21 -1.78 3.99 8.22
C ARG A 21 -1.37 2.56 7.94
N ILE A 22 -0.64 2.30 6.85
CA ILE A 22 -0.14 0.95 6.50
C ILE A 22 0.76 0.41 7.63
N LYS A 23 1.70 1.23 8.13
CA LYS A 23 2.58 0.84 9.23
C LYS A 23 1.81 0.51 10.51
N ARG A 24 0.80 1.31 10.85
CA ARG A 24 -0.07 1.08 12.01
C ARG A 24 -0.90 -0.19 11.82
N LEU A 25 -1.44 -0.41 10.63
CA LEU A 25 -2.22 -1.61 10.31
C LEU A 25 -1.36 -2.86 10.45
N ALA A 26 -0.18 -2.88 9.84
CA ALA A 26 0.75 -4.00 9.93
C ALA A 26 1.18 -4.28 11.37
N ARG A 27 1.42 -3.24 12.17
CA ARG A 27 1.68 -3.38 13.60
C ARG A 27 0.50 -3.98 14.36
N GLY A 28 -0.72 -3.49 14.11
CA GLY A 28 -1.92 -4.04 14.71
C GLY A 28 -2.10 -5.52 14.37
N TRP A 29 -1.86 -5.88 13.11
CA TRP A 29 -1.93 -7.26 12.62
C TRP A 29 -0.89 -8.17 13.30
N GLU A 30 0.35 -7.71 13.39
CA GLU A 30 1.42 -8.39 14.12
C GLU A 30 1.07 -8.58 15.61
N GLU A 31 0.49 -7.56 16.27
CA GLU A 31 0.11 -7.61 17.69
C GLU A 31 -1.06 -8.56 18.00
N HIS A 32 -1.90 -8.87 17.01
CA HIS A 32 -3.02 -9.81 17.15
C HIS A 32 -2.70 -11.22 16.65
N ALA A 33 -1.62 -11.41 15.87
CA ALA A 33 -1.14 -12.73 15.48
C ALA A 33 -0.76 -13.57 16.72
N PRO A 34 -1.01 -14.89 16.73
CA PRO A 34 -0.57 -15.77 17.80
C PRO A 34 0.93 -15.60 18.08
N VAL A 35 1.36 -15.56 19.33
CA VAL A 35 2.78 -15.30 19.69
C VAL A 35 3.73 -16.30 19.02
N ALA A 36 3.33 -17.58 18.94
CA ALA A 36 4.09 -18.61 18.25
C ALA A 36 4.18 -18.42 16.73
N ALA A 37 3.34 -17.54 16.17
CA ALA A 37 3.28 -17.23 14.75
C ALA A 37 4.08 -15.99 14.33
N ARG A 38 4.72 -15.25 15.25
CA ARG A 38 5.43 -14.01 14.88
C ARG A 38 6.89 -14.28 14.52
N ARG A 39 7.31 -13.89 13.32
CA ARG A 39 8.73 -13.90 12.92
C ARG A 39 9.35 -12.51 12.77
N GLY A 40 8.55 -11.51 12.44
CA GLY A 40 9.00 -10.12 12.37
C GLY A 40 8.22 -9.29 11.36
N ARG A 41 8.64 -8.03 11.20
CA ARG A 41 8.06 -7.08 10.25
C ARG A 41 9.16 -6.31 9.52
N ASP A 42 9.03 -6.23 8.21
CA ASP A 42 9.94 -5.50 7.33
C ASP A 42 9.23 -4.35 6.61
N SER A 43 9.95 -3.24 6.43
CA SER A 43 9.45 -2.07 5.69
C SER A 43 9.82 -2.20 4.22
N LEU A 44 8.83 -2.11 3.32
CA LEU A 44 9.04 -2.17 1.87
C LEU A 44 9.12 -0.77 1.22
N GLY A 45 8.83 0.27 1.99
CA GLY A 45 8.93 1.67 1.58
C GLY A 45 8.93 2.63 2.78
N PRO A 46 8.69 3.93 2.55
CA PRO A 46 8.32 4.51 1.26
C PRO A 46 9.54 4.72 0.36
N CYS A 47 9.39 4.46 -0.94
CA CYS A 47 10.43 4.74 -1.93
C CYS A 47 9.85 5.32 -3.22
N TRP A 48 10.68 6.12 -3.90
CA TRP A 48 10.40 6.64 -5.23
C TRP A 48 11.27 5.91 -6.24
N GLN A 49 10.66 5.49 -7.35
CA GLN A 49 11.34 4.92 -8.49
C GLN A 49 11.09 5.80 -9.71
N TYR A 50 12.14 6.03 -10.48
CA TYR A 50 12.11 6.83 -11.70
C TYR A 50 12.51 5.93 -12.85
N SER A 51 11.72 5.93 -13.91
CA SER A 51 12.04 5.20 -15.13
C SER A 51 12.90 6.05 -16.07
N ASP A 52 13.43 5.44 -17.13
CA ASP A 52 14.05 6.19 -18.23
C ASP A 52 13.03 7.04 -19.01
N SER A 53 11.72 6.78 -18.84
CA SER A 53 10.65 7.65 -19.33
C SER A 53 10.54 8.89 -18.43
N PRO A 54 10.80 10.10 -18.96
CA PRO A 54 10.87 11.33 -18.17
C PRO A 54 9.51 11.78 -17.62
N ASP A 55 8.42 11.19 -18.10
CA ASP A 55 7.04 11.50 -17.70
C ASP A 55 6.46 10.47 -16.72
N GLN A 56 7.28 9.55 -16.22
CA GLN A 56 6.85 8.51 -15.28
C GLN A 56 7.63 8.56 -13.97
N ALA A 57 6.89 8.53 -12.86
CA ALA A 57 7.44 8.28 -11.53
C ALA A 57 6.54 7.31 -10.79
N VAL A 58 7.12 6.43 -10.00
CA VAL A 58 6.39 5.45 -9.19
C VAL A 58 6.70 5.68 -7.71
N TYR A 59 5.66 5.79 -6.90
CA TYR A 59 5.76 5.75 -5.45
C TYR A 59 5.35 4.36 -4.96
N LEU A 60 6.21 3.72 -4.17
CA LEU A 60 5.93 2.44 -3.55
C LEU A 60 5.99 2.58 -2.04
N ASP A 61 5.06 1.92 -1.37
CA ASP A 61 5.07 1.73 0.07
C ASP A 61 4.50 0.37 0.43
N GLY A 62 4.74 -0.06 1.65
CA GLY A 62 4.26 -1.35 2.11
C GLY A 62 4.93 -1.86 3.36
N GLN A 63 4.41 -2.95 3.87
CA GLN A 63 4.95 -3.70 5.01
C GLN A 63 4.82 -5.19 4.72
N ALA A 64 5.82 -5.96 5.11
CA ALA A 64 5.75 -7.41 5.14
C ALA A 64 5.72 -7.89 6.60
N ILE A 65 4.87 -8.87 6.89
CA ILE A 65 4.73 -9.49 8.22
C ILE A 65 5.03 -10.97 8.08
N GLY A 66 6.13 -11.42 8.66
CA GLY A 66 6.51 -12.83 8.67
C GLY A 66 5.70 -13.62 9.70
N LEU A 67 5.06 -14.70 9.24
CA LEU A 67 4.27 -15.62 10.05
C LEU A 67 5.00 -16.96 10.29
N ALA A 68 4.49 -17.77 11.22
CA ALA A 68 4.93 -19.17 11.33
C ALA A 68 4.47 -20.00 10.12
N GLY A 69 5.14 -21.12 9.90
CA GLY A 69 4.90 -21.94 8.70
C GLY A 69 5.42 -21.29 7.42
N GLY A 70 6.23 -20.22 7.54
CA GLY A 70 6.93 -19.66 6.40
C GLY A 70 6.11 -18.74 5.50
N ARG A 71 4.91 -18.38 5.95
CA ARG A 71 4.06 -17.43 5.23
C ARG A 71 4.44 -15.99 5.54
N THR A 72 4.23 -15.10 4.59
CA THR A 72 4.43 -13.66 4.73
C THR A 72 3.18 -12.93 4.26
N VAL A 73 2.59 -12.10 5.13
CA VAL A 73 1.53 -11.18 4.72
C VAL A 73 2.17 -9.91 4.20
N VAL A 74 1.86 -9.54 2.96
CA VAL A 74 2.38 -8.34 2.30
C VAL A 74 1.24 -7.34 2.15
N LEU A 75 1.42 -6.16 2.75
CA LEU A 75 0.60 -4.98 2.51
C LEU A 75 1.37 -4.08 1.55
N SER A 76 0.75 -3.70 0.43
CA SER A 76 1.39 -2.91 -0.61
C SER A 76 0.56 -1.70 -1.02
N LEU A 77 1.26 -0.64 -1.41
CA LEU A 77 0.75 0.55 -2.06
C LEU A 77 1.68 0.89 -3.21
N SER A 78 1.12 1.04 -4.40
CA SER A 78 1.79 1.49 -5.61
C SER A 78 1.02 2.64 -6.22
N VAL A 79 1.71 3.73 -6.55
CA VAL A 79 1.13 4.88 -7.25
C VAL A 79 2.02 5.18 -8.45
N ASP A 80 1.47 5.00 -9.65
CA ASP A 80 2.18 5.22 -10.92
C ASP A 80 1.70 6.54 -11.53
N PHE A 81 2.55 7.56 -11.45
CA PHE A 81 2.29 8.89 -11.98
C PHE A 81 2.75 8.95 -13.44
N ARG A 82 1.80 9.16 -14.36
CA ARG A 82 2.06 9.33 -15.80
C ARG A 82 1.44 10.61 -16.32
N SER A 83 1.90 11.04 -17.50
CA SER A 83 1.34 12.20 -18.21
C SER A 83 -0.15 12.07 -18.52
N GLU A 84 -0.62 10.85 -18.78
CA GLU A 84 -2.03 10.54 -19.10
C GLU A 84 -2.94 10.43 -17.86
N GLY A 85 -2.34 10.29 -16.67
CA GLY A 85 -3.04 10.15 -15.41
C GLY A 85 -2.26 9.34 -14.38
N THR A 86 -2.82 9.20 -13.19
CA THR A 86 -2.21 8.43 -12.10
C THR A 86 -2.95 7.13 -11.86
N ASP A 87 -2.22 6.02 -11.86
CA ASP A 87 -2.70 4.72 -11.43
C ASP A 87 -2.43 4.52 -9.94
N LEU A 88 -3.31 3.80 -9.26
CA LEU A 88 -3.24 3.52 -7.83
C LEU A 88 -3.63 2.08 -7.57
N VAL A 89 -2.73 1.33 -6.94
CA VAL A 89 -2.99 -0.03 -6.48
C VAL A 89 -2.64 -0.14 -5.01
N VAL A 90 -3.58 -0.67 -4.23
CA VAL A 90 -3.43 -1.03 -2.82
C VAL A 90 -3.74 -2.50 -2.70
N GLY A 91 -2.82 -3.26 -2.11
CA GLY A 91 -2.86 -4.71 -2.11
C GLY A 91 -2.63 -5.34 -0.74
N VAL A 92 -3.28 -6.46 -0.50
CA VAL A 92 -2.93 -7.41 0.56
C VAL A 92 -2.81 -8.79 -0.05
N ALA A 93 -1.67 -9.44 0.17
CA ALA A 93 -1.41 -10.80 -0.29
C ALA A 93 -0.73 -11.64 0.79
N VAL A 94 -0.81 -12.96 0.66
CA VAL A 94 -0.04 -13.93 1.43
C VAL A 94 0.92 -14.63 0.48
N GLU A 95 2.19 -14.64 0.82
CA GLU A 95 3.26 -15.36 0.11
C GLU A 95 3.73 -16.54 0.97
N ASP A 96 3.94 -17.72 0.37
CA ASP A 96 4.54 -18.88 1.06
C ASP A 96 6.05 -19.02 0.76
N GLU A 97 6.71 -20.01 1.38
CA GLU A 97 8.17 -20.21 1.22
C GLU A 97 8.57 -20.65 -0.21
N ASP A 98 7.60 -21.14 -1.00
CA ASP A 98 7.80 -21.52 -2.40
C ASP A 98 7.58 -20.33 -3.35
N GLY A 99 7.20 -19.16 -2.83
CA GLY A 99 6.92 -17.93 -3.58
C GLY A 99 5.54 -17.90 -4.22
N ASN A 100 4.62 -18.79 -3.81
CA ASN A 100 3.23 -18.73 -4.27
C ASN A 100 2.53 -17.55 -3.59
N VAL A 101 1.81 -16.76 -4.37
CA VAL A 101 1.11 -15.57 -3.90
C VAL A 101 -0.40 -15.80 -3.98
N GLU A 102 -1.07 -15.65 -2.85
CA GLU A 102 -2.53 -15.58 -2.74
C GLU A 102 -2.96 -14.12 -2.49
N GLU A 103 -3.65 -13.53 -3.45
CA GLU A 103 -4.21 -12.17 -3.31
C GLU A 103 -5.49 -12.20 -2.46
N LEU A 104 -5.49 -11.45 -1.37
CA LEU A 104 -6.64 -11.31 -0.47
C LEU A 104 -7.46 -10.05 -0.77
N LEU A 105 -6.77 -9.00 -1.22
CA LEU A 105 -7.35 -7.75 -1.66
C LEU A 105 -6.44 -7.14 -2.73
N GLY A 106 -6.99 -6.90 -3.91
CA GLY A 106 -6.42 -5.98 -4.90
C GLY A 106 -7.41 -4.86 -5.14
N THR A 107 -7.00 -3.62 -4.88
CA THR A 107 -7.93 -2.50 -4.97
C THR A 107 -7.31 -1.21 -5.48
N GLY A 108 -8.04 -0.56 -6.39
CA GLY A 108 -7.67 0.68 -7.05
C GLY A 108 -8.89 1.32 -7.70
N PRO A 109 -8.76 2.53 -8.27
CA PRO A 109 -9.80 3.12 -9.09
C PRO A 109 -9.92 2.38 -10.43
N GLU A 110 -11.12 2.38 -11.04
CA GLU A 110 -11.33 1.76 -12.37
C GLU A 110 -10.66 2.56 -13.50
N ASP A 111 -10.51 3.87 -13.30
CA ASP A 111 -9.92 4.82 -14.24
C ASP A 111 -8.76 5.58 -13.61
N PHE A 112 -7.87 6.11 -14.46
CA PHE A 112 -6.78 6.97 -14.02
C PHE A 112 -7.28 8.22 -13.30
N VAL A 113 -6.67 8.51 -12.15
CA VAL A 113 -6.97 9.70 -11.36
C VAL A 113 -6.23 10.90 -11.94
N ARG A 114 -6.95 12.00 -12.16
CA ARG A 114 -6.44 13.19 -12.87
C ARG A 114 -6.13 14.39 -11.97
N SER A 115 -6.36 14.30 -10.66
CA SER A 115 -6.11 15.40 -9.72
C SER A 115 -5.54 14.91 -8.39
N ALA A 116 -4.77 15.77 -7.73
CA ALA A 116 -4.18 15.46 -6.42
C ALA A 116 -5.25 15.24 -5.34
N ASP A 117 -6.30 16.05 -5.30
CA ASP A 117 -7.42 15.87 -4.36
C ASP A 117 -8.18 14.57 -4.66
N GLY A 118 -8.39 14.24 -5.93
CA GLY A 118 -9.02 12.98 -6.34
C GLY A 118 -8.19 11.79 -5.90
N LEU A 119 -6.87 11.85 -6.10
CA LEU A 119 -5.94 10.78 -5.74
C LEU A 119 -5.88 10.59 -4.22
N ALA A 120 -5.85 11.69 -3.46
CA ALA A 120 -5.92 11.64 -2.01
C ALA A 120 -7.23 10.97 -1.52
N ALA A 121 -8.35 11.27 -2.16
CA ALA A 121 -9.64 10.66 -1.84
C ALA A 121 -9.69 9.16 -2.19
N GLU A 122 -9.16 8.75 -3.35
CA GLU A 122 -9.07 7.33 -3.72
C GLU A 122 -8.11 6.56 -2.82
N LEU A 123 -6.97 7.15 -2.48
CA LEU A 123 -6.00 6.56 -1.55
C LEU A 123 -6.66 6.30 -0.18
N ALA A 124 -7.41 7.27 0.34
CA ALA A 124 -8.16 7.11 1.58
C ALA A 124 -9.17 5.96 1.49
N ARG A 125 -9.98 5.90 0.42
CA ARG A 125 -10.96 4.82 0.20
C ARG A 125 -10.31 3.44 0.10
N CYS A 126 -9.20 3.32 -0.61
CA CYS A 126 -8.48 2.06 -0.75
C CYS A 126 -7.92 1.57 0.59
N LEU A 127 -7.36 2.49 1.39
CA LEU A 127 -6.87 2.17 2.73
C LEU A 127 -8.01 1.83 3.70
N ASP A 128 -9.16 2.49 3.61
CA ASP A 128 -10.34 2.15 4.44
C ASP A 128 -10.80 0.70 4.18
N ARG A 129 -10.78 0.27 2.90
CA ARG A 129 -11.09 -1.13 2.52
C ARG A 129 -10.06 -2.12 3.07
N MET A 130 -8.77 -1.79 2.97
CA MET A 130 -7.69 -2.61 3.53
C MET A 130 -7.79 -2.74 5.05
N GLU A 131 -8.07 -1.65 5.76
CA GLU A 131 -8.27 -1.64 7.23
C GLU A 131 -9.52 -2.42 7.65
N GLY A 132 -10.49 -2.60 6.76
CA GLY A 132 -11.70 -3.39 6.99
C GLY A 132 -11.54 -4.91 6.82
N LEU A 133 -10.37 -5.40 6.39
CA LEU A 133 -10.10 -6.84 6.29
C LEU A 133 -10.02 -7.49 7.67
N ASP A 134 -10.72 -8.60 7.86
CA ASP A 134 -10.74 -9.33 9.12
C ASP A 134 -9.51 -10.24 9.28
N LEU A 135 -8.70 -9.93 10.30
CA LEU A 135 -7.40 -10.53 10.55
C LEU A 135 -7.39 -12.05 10.85
N PRO A 136 -8.31 -12.58 11.67
CA PRO A 136 -8.25 -13.98 12.10
C PRO A 136 -8.49 -14.97 10.97
N ASP A 137 -9.15 -14.57 9.88
CA ASP A 137 -9.32 -15.41 8.70
C ASP A 137 -8.08 -15.40 7.79
N VAL A 138 -7.33 -14.29 7.77
CA VAL A 138 -6.07 -14.15 7.01
C VAL A 138 -4.88 -14.84 7.68
N LEU A 139 -4.86 -14.90 9.01
CA LEU A 139 -3.73 -15.43 9.80
C LEU A 139 -3.88 -16.91 10.24
N ARG A 140 -4.91 -17.63 9.78
CA ARG A 140 -5.12 -19.07 10.06
C ARG A 140 -4.25 -19.97 9.17
#